data_AF-A0A4Q7YGX9-F1
#
_entry.id   AF-A0A4Q7YGX9-F1
#
_cell.length_a   1.000
_cell.length_b   1.000
_cell.length_c   1.000
_cell.angle_alpha   90.00
_cell.angle_beta   90.00
_cell.angle_gamma   90.00
#
_symmetry.space_group_name_H-M   'P 1'
#
loop_
_entity.id
_entity.type
_entity.pdbx_description
1 polymer ?
#
loop_
_entity_poly.entity_id
_entity_poly.type
_entity_poly.pdbx_seq_one_letter_code
_entity_poly.pdbx_strand_id
1 'polypeptide(L)' 'MISTWTQIDPIKRRYRFYQISMEPDLFADWRIRLEWGRINAKKRQQQIKIFENESTAMAFLEQQERKRARRGYLLVPG' A
#
# COMPACT_ATOMS: atom_id res chain seq x y z
N MET A 1 -8.13 4.43 4.93
CA MET A 1 -7.37 4.07 3.71
C MET A 1 -6.56 5.30 3.34
N ILE A 2 -5.24 5.21 3.16
CA ILE A 2 -4.42 6.41 2.89
C ILE A 2 -4.15 6.56 1.39
N SER A 3 -3.73 5.49 0.71
CA SER A 3 -3.49 5.55 -0.73
C SER A 3 -3.70 4.22 -1.44
N THR A 4 -4.19 4.32 -2.68
CA THR A 4 -4.34 3.18 -3.58
C THR A 4 -3.51 3.46 -4.84
N TRP A 5 -2.73 2.47 -5.26
CA TRP A 5 -1.80 2.57 -6.37
C TRP A 5 -2.09 1.47 -7.38
N THR A 6 -2.03 1.78 -8.68
CA THR A 6 -2.24 0.80 -9.75
C THR A 6 -1.09 0.82 -10.74
N GLN A 7 -0.83 -0.34 -11.34
CA GLN A 7 0.04 -0.44 -12.50
C GLN A 7 -0.68 -1.28 -13.54
N ILE A 8 -1.07 -0.63 -14.64
CA ILE A 8 -1.86 -1.21 -15.72
C ILE A 8 -1.05 -1.07 -17.02
N ASP A 9 -0.64 -2.19 -17.57
CA ASP A 9 -0.01 -2.32 -18.89
C ASP A 9 -0.71 -3.47 -19.62
N PRO A 10 -1.67 -3.16 -20.50
CA PRO A 10 -2.44 -4.16 -21.25
C PRO A 10 -1.57 -5.01 -22.18
N ILE A 11 -0.55 -4.41 -22.80
CA ILE A 11 0.36 -5.07 -23.75
C ILE A 11 1.11 -6.20 -23.03
N LYS A 12 1.56 -5.94 -21.80
CA LYS A 12 2.26 -6.94 -20.95
C LYS A 12 1.32 -7.75 -20.05
N ARG A 13 0.01 -7.65 -20.25
CA ARG A 13 -1.04 -8.30 -19.43
C ARG A 13 -0.89 -8.03 -17.93
N ARG A 14 -0.34 -6.86 -17.56
CA ARG A 14 -0.02 -6.48 -16.18
C ARG A 14 -1.12 -5.60 -15.62
N TYR A 15 -1.78 -6.10 -14.58
CA TYR A 15 -2.85 -5.40 -13.89
C TYR A 15 -2.63 -5.59 -12.40
N ARG A 16 -1.90 -4.69 -11.76
CA ARG A 16 -1.54 -4.79 -10.34
C ARG A 16 -2.14 -3.65 -9.56
N PHE A 17 -2.56 -3.95 -8.34
CA PHE A 17 -2.91 -2.94 -7.34
C PHE A 17 -1.97 -3.05 -6.14
N TYR A 18 -1.85 -1.95 -5.42
CA TYR A 18 -1.19 -1.83 -4.14
C TYR A 18 -2.00 -0.86 -3.28
N GLN A 19 -2.42 -1.29 -2.10
CA GLN A 19 -3.17 -0.46 -1.16
C GLN A 19 -2.34 -0.31 0.11
N ILE A 20 -2.25 0.92 0.59
CA ILE A 20 -1.54 1.27 1.82
C ILE A 20 -2.55 1.91 2.76
N SER A 21 -2.71 1.31 3.94
CA SER A 21 -3.59 1.81 4.98
C SER A 21 -2.84 1.86 6.30
N MET A 22 -2.98 2.99 6.98
CA MET A 22 -2.56 3.18 8.35
C MET A 22 -3.80 3.14 9.24
N GLU A 23 -3.69 2.40 10.34
CA GLU A 23 -4.75 2.26 11.34
C GLU A 23 -4.09 2.46 12.72
N PRO A 24 -4.70 3.24 13.63
CA PRO A 24 -4.33 3.18 15.03
C PRO A 24 -4.71 1.81 15.60
N ASP A 25 -3.87 1.26 16.48
CA ASP A 25 -4.19 0.06 17.23
C ASP A 25 -4.82 0.40 18.60
N LEU A 26 -5.50 -0.58 19.20
CA LEU A 26 -6.20 -0.42 20.48
C LEU A 26 -5.25 -0.15 21.66
N PHE A 27 -3.94 -0.28 21.47
CA PHE A 27 -2.91 -0.15 22.50
C PHE A 27 -1.87 0.94 22.21
N ALA A 28 -2.25 2.01 21.50
CA ALA A 28 -1.40 3.14 21.12
C ALA A 28 -0.27 2.86 20.11
N ASP A 29 -0.11 1.62 19.66
CA ASP A 29 0.70 1.29 18.50
C ASP A 29 0.01 1.71 17.20
N TRP A 30 0.81 1.94 16.17
CA TRP A 30 0.34 2.23 14.81
C TRP A 30 0.63 1.05 13.90
N ARG A 31 -0.36 0.64 13.10
CA ARG A 31 -0.16 -0.42 12.10
C ARG A 31 -0.27 0.10 10.68
N ILE A 32 0.70 -0.27 9.86
CA ILE A 32 0.65 -0.12 8.41
C ILE A 32 0.30 -1.47 7.80
N ARG A 33 -0.85 -1.53 7.13
CA ARG A 33 -1.28 -2.66 6.31
C ARG A 33 -0.98 -2.34 4.85
N LEU A 34 -0.23 -3.24 4.21
CA LEU A 34 0.06 -3.25 2.79
C LEU A 34 -0.71 -4.40 2.17
N GLU A 35 -1.58 -4.13 1.20
CA GLU A 35 -2.28 -5.16 0.42
C GLU A 35 -1.91 -5.02 -1.05
N TRP A 36 -1.71 -6.14 -1.74
CA TRP A 36 -1.39 -6.11 -3.16
C TRP A 36 -1.82 -7.36 -3.89
N GLY A 37 -1.99 -7.24 -5.19
CA GLY A 37 -2.42 -8.36 -6.00
C GLY A 37 -2.64 -8.00 -7.45
N ARG A 38 -3.25 -8.93 -8.18
CA ARG A 38 -3.75 -8.67 -9.52
C ARG A 38 -5.15 -8.05 -9.41
N ILE A 39 -5.43 -6.99 -10.16
CA ILE A 39 -6.77 -6.40 -10.24
C ILE A 39 -7.74 -7.49 -10.74
N ASN A 40 -8.93 -7.58 -10.13
CA ASN A 40 -9.97 -8.59 -10.38
C ASN A 40 -9.57 -10.04 -10.06
N ALA A 41 -8.48 -10.27 -9.31
CA ALA A 41 -8.18 -11.60 -8.78
C ALA A 41 -8.78 -11.81 -7.39
N LYS A 42 -9.30 -13.02 -7.15
CA LYS A 42 -9.80 -13.42 -5.81
C LYS A 42 -8.70 -13.46 -4.75
N LYS A 43 -7.47 -13.77 -5.15
CA LYS A 43 -6.31 -13.86 -4.25
C LYS A 43 -5.58 -12.52 -4.19
N ARG A 44 -5.31 -12.04 -2.98
CA ARG A 44 -4.42 -10.93 -2.66
C ARG A 44 -3.40 -11.34 -1.60
N GLN A 45 -2.28 -10.67 -1.58
CA GLN A 45 -1.28 -10.78 -0.52
C GLN A 45 -1.43 -9.58 0.41
N GLN A 46 -1.12 -9.79 1.68
CA GLN A 46 -1.11 -8.73 2.68
C GLN A 46 0.13 -8.84 3.55
N GLN A 47 0.59 -7.70 4.05
CA GLN A 47 1.61 -7.59 5.09
C GLN A 47 1.18 -6.50 6.07
N ILE A 48 1.32 -6.79 7.36
CA ILE A 48 1.08 -5.84 8.43
C ILE A 48 2.43 -5.56 9.10
N LYS A 49 2.71 -4.28 9.37
CA LYS A 49 3.82 -3.83 10.21
C LYS A 49 3.28 -2.97 11.34
N ILE A 50 3.81 -3.18 12.54
CA ILE A 50 3.46 -2.46 13.75
C ILE A 50 4.60 -1.52 14.11
N PHE A 51 4.25 -0.35 14.61
CA PHE A 51 5.15 0.74 14.99
C PHE A 51 4.71 1.31 16.34
N GLU A 52 5.68 1.67 17.18
CA GLU A 52 5.42 2.19 18.53
C GLU A 52 4.87 3.63 18.53
N ASN A 53 4.97 4.34 17.41
CA ASN A 53 4.50 5.72 17.29
C ASN A 53 4.12 6.10 15.85
N GLU A 54 3.35 7.16 15.74
CA GLU A 54 2.81 7.66 14.47
C GLU A 54 3.91 8.08 13.50
N SER A 55 4.94 8.77 14.01
CA SER A 55 6.01 9.33 13.18
C SER A 55 6.78 8.25 12.43
N THR A 56 7.09 7.13 13.09
CA THR A 56 7.81 6.00 12.46
C THR A 56 6.92 5.25 11.46
N ALA A 57 5.63 5.13 11.74
CA ALA A 57 4.65 4.58 10.81
C ALA A 57 4.51 5.46 9.55
N MET A 58 4.43 6.78 9.71
CA MET A 58 4.37 7.75 8.61
C MET A 58 5.63 7.71 7.74
N ALA A 59 6.81 7.69 8.34
CA ALA A 59 8.07 7.58 7.60
C ALA A 59 8.12 6.28 6.77
N PHE A 60 7.63 5.17 7.32
CA PHE A 60 7.54 3.91 6.58
C PHE A 60 6.51 3.98 5.44
N LEU A 61 5.36 4.61 5.67
CA LEU A 61 4.33 4.82 4.66
C LEU A 61 4.89 5.59 3.47
N GLU A 62 5.51 6.75 3.72
CA GLU A 62 6.13 7.58 2.67
C GLU A 62 7.17 6.80 1.87
N GLN A 63 7.99 5.98 2.55
CA GLN A 63 8.96 5.12 1.87
C GLN A 63 8.27 4.13 0.91
N GLN A 64 7.14 3.54 1.31
CA GLN A 64 6.39 2.63 0.44
C GLN A 64 5.77 3.36 -0.76
N GLU A 65 5.23 4.56 -0.55
CA GLU A 65 4.68 5.39 -1.62
C GLU A 65 5.75 5.82 -2.63
N ARG A 66 6.89 6.34 -2.17
CA ARG A 66 8.04 6.66 -3.04
C ARG A 66 8.50 5.44 -3.83
N LYS A 67 8.51 4.26 -3.19
CA LYS A 67 8.83 2.99 -3.87
C LYS A 67 7.79 2.60 -4.92
N ARG A 68 6.51 2.91 -4.73
CA ARG A 68 5.45 2.67 -5.74
C ARG A 68 5.61 3.60 -6.93
N ALA A 69 5.77 4.89 -6.68
CA ALA A 69 6.03 5.89 -7.73
C ALA A 69 7.25 5.50 -8.58
N ARG A 70 8.40 5.17 -7.95
CA ARG A 70 9.61 4.72 -8.65
C ARG A 70 9.43 3.45 -9.47
N ARG A 71 8.47 2.60 -9.13
CA ARG A 71 8.17 1.35 -9.85
C ARG A 71 7.14 1.55 -10.97
N GLY A 72 6.72 2.79 -11.24
CA GLY A 72 5.75 3.11 -12.26
C GLY A 72 4.33 2.69 -11.89
N TYR A 73 4.00 2.68 -10.59
CA TYR A 73 2.61 2.67 -10.15
C TYR A 73 2.09 4.10 -10.15
N LEU A 74 0.83 4.26 -10.52
CA LEU A 74 0.10 5.52 -10.49
C LEU A 74 -0.83 5.55 -9.28
N LEU A 75 -0.85 6.67 -8.58
CA LEU A 75 -1.80 6.92 -7.50
C LEU A 75 -3.22 7.00 -8.10
N VAL A 76 -4.15 6.26 -7.51
CA VAL A 76 -5.57 6.35 -7.84
C VAL A 76 -6.13 7.54 -7.06
N PRO A 77 -6.70 8.55 -7.73
CA PRO A 77 -7.41 9.63 -7.04
C PRO A 77 -8.55 9.06 -6.20
N GLY A 78 -8.65 9.54 -4.96
CA GLY A 78 -9.74 9.19 -4.04
C GLY A 78 -11.05 9.87 -4.40
#